data_AF-A0A1I6W8U0-F1
#
_entry.id   AF-A0A1I6W8U0-F1
#
_cell.length_a   1.000
_cell.length_b   1.000
_cell.length_c   1.000
_cell.angle_alpha   90.00
_cell.angle_beta   90.00
_cell.angle_gamma   90.00
#
_symmetry.space_group_name_H-M   'P 1'
#
loop_
_entity.id
_entity.type
_entity.pdbx_description
1 polymer ?
#
loop_
_entity_poly.entity_id
_entity_poly.type
_entity_poly.pdbx_seq_one_letter_code
_entity_poly.pdbx_strand_id
1 'polypeptide(L)'
;MNVKSLAICLYVMVLYWLSLHVSFLDTLFFPTIGSFSFLFLTRTYSMSELGKITFGSVVSAIIGTILFYLYPSSLTLFVNAVIIIWLIRKFNWNAPPIAAIALIPFFSHTSHLWAIPISVCAALVGLMAALVLAEVLERKFGHQLSVMFRNKPAAVESRDIAS
;
A
#
# COMPACT_ATOMS: atom_id res chain seq x y z
N MET A 1 -12.78 0.94 16.13
CA MET A 1 -11.89 1.16 14.98
C MET A 1 -10.67 0.28 15.19
N ASN A 2 -10.30 -0.57 14.23
CA ASN A 2 -9.17 -1.49 14.41
C ASN A 2 -7.85 -0.72 14.44
N VAL A 3 -6.90 -1.13 15.29
CA VAL A 3 -5.57 -0.50 15.43
C VAL A 3 -4.83 -0.44 14.09
N LYS A 4 -5.01 -1.49 13.26
CA LYS A 4 -4.50 -1.55 11.89
C LYS A 4 -5.02 -0.42 11.00
N SER A 5 -6.31 -0.11 11.09
CA SER A 5 -6.90 0.96 10.28
C SER A 5 -6.37 2.33 10.68
N LEU A 6 -6.21 2.57 11.98
CA LEU A 6 -5.60 3.80 12.49
C LEU A 6 -4.15 3.94 12.01
N ALA A 7 -3.36 2.86 12.07
CA ALA A 7 -1.97 2.86 11.61
C ALA A 7 -1.84 3.15 10.11
N ILE A 8 -2.73 2.59 9.28
CA ILE A 8 -2.76 2.86 7.84
C ILE A 8 -3.17 4.30 7.56
N CYS A 9 -4.18 4.84 8.26
CA CYS A 9 -4.55 6.25 8.13
C CYS A 9 -3.41 7.20 8.54
N LEU A 10 -2.70 6.90 9.63
CA LEU A 10 -1.52 7.66 10.05
C LEU A 10 -0.38 7.57 9.04
N TYR A 11 -0.15 6.39 8.48
CA TYR A 11 0.85 6.18 7.43
C TYR A 11 0.54 7.02 6.19
N VAL A 12 -0.71 7.00 5.72
CA VAL A 12 -1.16 7.83 4.59
C VAL A 12 -1.01 9.32 4.90
N MET A 13 -1.32 9.76 6.13
CA MET A 13 -1.13 11.15 6.55
C MET A 13 0.35 11.57 6.49
N VAL A 14 1.27 10.74 6.99
CA VAL A 14 2.72 11.02 6.94
C VAL A 14 3.21 11.07 5.50
N LEU A 15 2.74 10.16 4.64
CA LEU A 15 3.10 10.18 3.22
C LEU A 15 2.58 11.42 2.50
N TYR A 16 1.35 11.83 2.78
CA TYR A 16 0.80 13.06 2.23
C TYR A 16 1.61 14.28 2.67
N TRP A 17 1.97 14.35 3.96
CA TRP A 17 2.84 15.40 4.45
C TRP A 17 4.21 15.40 3.74
N LEU A 18 4.78 14.22 3.48
CA LEU A 18 6.04 14.11 2.75
C LEU A 18 5.91 14.55 1.28
N SER A 19 4.77 14.29 0.63
CA SER A 19 4.54 14.71 -0.76
C SER A 19 4.49 16.23 -0.90
N LEU A 20 3.99 16.96 0.12
CA LEU A 20 4.01 18.43 0.14
C LEU A 20 5.43 19.03 0.08
N HIS A 21 6.45 18.27 0.51
CA HIS A 21 7.85 18.72 0.49
C HIS A 21 8.63 18.25 -0.73
N VAL A 22 8.13 17.26 -1.47
CA VAL A 22 8.84 16.64 -2.60
C VAL A 22 7.88 16.45 -3.78
N SER A 23 7.87 17.39 -4.72
CA SER A 23 6.95 17.40 -5.88
C SER A 23 7.05 16.17 -6.79
N PHE A 24 8.17 15.43 -6.75
CA PHE A 24 8.29 14.16 -7.47
C PHE A 24 7.38 13.05 -6.90
N LEU A 25 7.06 13.12 -5.60
CA LEU A 25 6.19 12.14 -4.97
C LEU A 25 4.73 12.29 -5.45
N ASP A 26 4.30 13.47 -5.93
CA ASP A 26 2.91 13.69 -6.31
C ASP A 26 2.44 12.74 -7.43
N THR A 27 3.27 12.46 -8.43
CA THR A 27 2.92 11.59 -9.56
C THR A 27 2.98 10.09 -9.22
N LEU A 28 3.79 9.72 -8.23
CA LEU A 28 4.01 8.33 -7.80
C LEU A 28 3.06 7.90 -6.67
N PHE A 29 2.73 8.84 -5.78
CA PHE A 29 2.16 8.55 -4.47
C PHE A 29 0.64 8.74 -4.43
N PHE A 30 0.08 9.72 -5.14
CA PHE A 30 -1.31 10.12 -4.95
C PHE A 30 -2.36 9.07 -5.38
N PRO A 31 -2.23 8.39 -6.54
CA PRO A 31 -3.17 7.33 -6.91
C PRO A 31 -2.78 5.98 -6.32
N THR A 32 -1.49 5.64 -6.36
CA THR A 32 -1.01 4.27 -6.15
C THR A 32 -0.94 3.90 -4.67
N ILE A 33 -0.37 4.74 -3.81
CA ILE A 33 -0.23 4.40 -2.39
C ILE A 33 -1.53 4.61 -1.62
N GLY A 34 -2.33 5.62 -2.00
CA GLY A 34 -3.70 5.75 -1.50
C GLY A 34 -4.49 4.47 -1.77
N SER A 35 -4.55 4.02 -3.04
CA SER A 35 -5.26 2.81 -3.40
C SER A 35 -4.69 1.55 -2.75
N PHE A 36 -3.36 1.41 -2.65
CA PHE A 36 -2.75 0.27 -1.95
C PHE A 36 -3.07 0.24 -0.47
N SER A 37 -2.99 1.37 0.22
CA SER A 37 -3.32 1.47 1.64
C SER A 37 -4.75 0.98 1.90
N PHE A 38 -5.71 1.34 1.04
CA PHE A 38 -7.08 0.81 1.07
C PHE A 38 -7.18 -0.67 0.68
N LEU A 39 -6.39 -1.13 -0.28
CA LEU A 39 -6.35 -2.54 -0.69
C LEU A 39 -5.84 -3.44 0.46
N PHE A 40 -4.86 -2.98 1.22
CA PHE A 40 -4.33 -3.66 2.41
C PHE A 40 -5.24 -3.55 3.65
N LEU A 41 -6.10 -2.52 3.70
CA LEU A 41 -7.17 -2.40 4.70
C LEU A 41 -8.28 -3.43 4.49
N THR A 42 -8.67 -3.63 3.22
CA THR A 42 -9.87 -4.41 2.86
C THR A 42 -9.57 -5.91 2.78
N ARG A 43 -8.32 -6.30 2.54
CA ARG A 43 -7.89 -7.69 2.46
C ARG A 43 -6.91 -8.02 3.57
N THR A 44 -7.17 -9.11 4.29
CA THR A 44 -6.19 -9.72 5.18
C THR A 44 -5.14 -10.45 4.35
N TYR A 45 -3.96 -9.86 4.22
CA TYR A 45 -2.81 -10.50 3.57
C TYR A 45 -1.94 -11.21 4.61
N SER A 46 -1.47 -12.39 4.26
CA SER A 46 -0.38 -13.02 5.01
C SER A 46 0.94 -12.25 4.78
N MET A 47 1.87 -12.32 5.74
CA MET A 47 3.19 -11.69 5.60
C MET A 47 3.97 -12.21 4.37
N SER A 48 3.75 -13.47 3.99
CA SER A 48 4.34 -14.06 2.78
C SER A 48 3.78 -13.43 1.50
N GLU A 49 2.47 -13.18 1.44
CA GLU A 49 1.85 -12.50 0.30
C GLU A 49 2.29 -11.04 0.20
N LEU A 50 2.40 -10.36 1.34
CA LEU A 50 2.89 -8.98 1.40
C LEU A 50 4.31 -8.88 0.84
N GLY A 51 5.19 -9.81 1.24
CA GLY A 51 6.55 -9.90 0.71
C GLY A 51 6.58 -10.15 -0.81
N LYS A 52 5.71 -11.02 -1.34
CA LYS A 52 5.59 -11.26 -2.79
C LYS A 52 5.12 -10.02 -3.54
N ILE A 53 4.16 -9.28 -2.99
CA ILE A 53 3.68 -8.02 -3.57
C ILE A 53 4.84 -7.03 -3.60
N THR A 54 5.49 -6.79 -2.47
CA THR A 54 6.62 -5.87 -2.38
C THR A 54 7.72 -6.21 -3.37
N PHE A 55 8.15 -7.47 -3.41
CA PHE A 55 9.19 -7.93 -4.32
C PHE A 55 8.77 -7.78 -5.79
N GLY A 56 7.59 -8.28 -6.15
CA GLY A 56 7.10 -8.22 -7.54
C GLY A 56 6.90 -6.78 -8.01
N SER A 57 6.45 -5.90 -7.13
CA SER A 57 6.32 -4.47 -7.38
C SER A 57 7.65 -3.78 -7.64
N VAL A 58 8.69 -4.07 -6.84
CA VAL A 58 10.04 -3.50 -7.04
C VAL A 58 10.65 -3.99 -8.35
N VAL A 59 10.57 -5.29 -8.63
CA VAL A 59 11.04 -5.88 -9.90
C VAL A 59 10.32 -5.23 -11.08
N SER A 60 9.01 -5.07 -10.98
CA SER A 60 8.21 -4.47 -12.06
C SER A 60 8.50 -2.99 -12.26
N ALA A 61 8.77 -2.24 -11.19
CA ALA A 61 9.22 -0.86 -11.27
C ALA A 61 10.58 -0.76 -11.98
N ILE A 62 11.53 -1.65 -11.65
CA ILE A 62 12.85 -1.69 -12.30
C ILE A 62 12.71 -2.00 -13.79
N ILE A 63 11.96 -3.04 -14.15
CA ILE A 63 11.73 -3.41 -15.56
C ILE A 63 11.09 -2.25 -16.32
N GLY A 64 10.01 -1.67 -15.77
CA GLY A 64 9.33 -0.53 -16.39
C GLY A 64 10.25 0.68 -16.57
N THR A 65 11.08 1.00 -15.56
CA THR A 65 12.06 2.10 -15.65
C THR A 65 13.11 1.83 -16.73
N ILE A 66 13.63 0.59 -16.83
CA ILE A 66 14.60 0.23 -17.86
C ILE A 66 13.99 0.34 -19.27
N LEU A 67 12.78 -0.19 -19.47
CA LEU A 67 12.11 -0.13 -20.78
C LEU A 67 11.78 1.32 -21.17
N PHE A 68 11.34 2.13 -20.21
CA PHE A 68 11.09 3.56 -20.43
C PHE A 68 12.38 4.31 -20.79
N TYR A 69 13.49 3.99 -20.11
CA TYR A 69 14.79 4.60 -20.38
C TYR A 69 15.32 4.25 -21.78
N LEU A 70 15.11 3.01 -22.25
CA LEU A 70 15.54 2.58 -23.57
C LEU A 70 14.80 3.30 -24.69
N TYR A 71 13.46 3.37 -24.59
CA TYR A 71 12.65 4.04 -25.60
C TYR A 71 11.27 4.38 -25.03
N PRO A 72 10.97 5.65 -24.69
CA PRO A 72 9.65 6.00 -24.15
C PRO A 72 8.60 6.05 -25.27
N SER A 73 7.75 5.02 -25.35
CA SER A 73 6.71 4.91 -26.39
C SER A 73 5.53 4.03 -25.95
N SER A 74 4.41 4.11 -26.69
CA SER A 74 3.27 3.20 -26.47
C SER A 74 3.62 1.73 -26.70
N LEU A 75 4.58 1.45 -27.59
CA LEU A 75 5.02 0.08 -27.86
C LEU A 75 5.80 -0.51 -26.68
N THR A 76 6.71 0.27 -26.09
CA THR A 76 7.46 -0.16 -24.89
C THR A 76 6.55 -0.29 -23.67
N LEU A 77 5.50 0.54 -23.55
CA LEU A 77 4.45 0.34 -22.54
C LEU A 77 3.75 -1.01 -22.73
N PHE A 78 3.34 -1.33 -23.96
CA PHE A 78 2.69 -2.61 -24.27
C PHE A 78 3.60 -3.81 -23.95
N VAL A 79 4.86 -3.75 -24.37
CA VAL A 79 5.86 -4.79 -24.07
C VAL A 79 6.05 -4.94 -22.55
N ASN A 80 6.16 -3.83 -21.82
CA ASN A 80 6.25 -3.84 -20.37
C ASN A 80 5.02 -4.54 -19.76
N ALA A 81 3.81 -4.18 -20.19
CA ALA A 81 2.58 -4.81 -19.70
C ALA A 81 2.56 -6.33 -19.95
N VAL A 82 2.97 -6.79 -21.14
CA VAL A 82 3.06 -8.23 -21.47
C VAL A 82 4.06 -8.94 -20.57
N ILE A 83 5.25 -8.36 -20.37
CA ILE A 83 6.29 -8.92 -19.49
C ILE A 83 5.77 -9.03 -18.06
N ILE A 84 5.15 -7.98 -17.53
CA ILE A 84 4.63 -7.96 -16.16
C ILE A 84 3.46 -8.93 -15.98
N ILE A 85 2.52 -9.01 -16.92
CA ILE A 85 1.44 -10.01 -16.89
C ILE A 85 2.02 -11.43 -16.90
N TRP A 86 3.03 -11.68 -17.72
CA TRP A 86 3.71 -12.96 -17.76
C TRP A 86 4.40 -13.30 -16.43
N LEU A 87 5.13 -12.35 -15.83
CA LEU A 87 5.74 -12.48 -14.51
C LEU A 87 4.71 -12.79 -13.42
N ILE A 88 3.62 -12.01 -13.37
CA ILE A 88 2.53 -12.20 -12.41
C ILE A 88 1.97 -13.62 -12.51
N ARG A 89 1.72 -14.11 -13.73
CA ARG A 89 1.21 -15.47 -13.98
C ARG A 89 2.24 -16.54 -13.65
N LYS A 90 3.51 -16.32 -13.97
CA LYS A 90 4.58 -17.30 -13.76
C LYS A 90 4.88 -17.52 -12.27
N PHE A 91 4.87 -16.44 -11.49
CA PHE A 91 5.22 -16.47 -10.06
C PHE A 91 4.02 -16.43 -9.11
N ASN A 92 2.79 -16.45 -9.65
CA ASN A 92 1.53 -16.32 -8.90
C ASN A 92 1.55 -15.11 -7.96
N TRP A 93 1.99 -13.96 -8.48
CA TRP A 93 2.00 -12.72 -7.71
C TRP A 93 0.61 -12.06 -7.69
N ASN A 94 0.38 -11.15 -6.73
CA ASN A 94 -0.87 -10.42 -6.66
C ASN A 94 -0.95 -9.37 -7.77
N ALA A 95 -1.83 -9.60 -8.74
CA ALA A 95 -1.83 -8.84 -9.99
C ALA A 95 -2.09 -7.33 -9.85
N PRO A 96 -3.07 -6.86 -9.06
CA PRO A 96 -3.48 -5.45 -9.11
C PRO A 96 -2.38 -4.47 -8.64
N PRO A 97 -1.70 -4.68 -7.49
CA PRO A 97 -0.67 -3.76 -7.04
C PRO A 97 0.55 -3.70 -7.94
N ILE A 98 0.96 -4.86 -8.46
CA ILE A 98 2.17 -4.99 -9.26
C ILE A 98 1.96 -4.35 -10.63
N ALA A 99 0.80 -4.59 -11.25
CA ALA A 99 0.45 -3.99 -12.52
C ALA A 99 0.38 -2.45 -12.44
N ALA A 100 -0.21 -1.90 -11.37
CA ALA A 100 -0.28 -0.45 -11.18
C ALA A 100 1.13 0.17 -11.07
N ILE A 101 2.03 -0.46 -10.30
CA ILE A 101 3.41 0.02 -10.13
C ILE A 101 4.23 -0.07 -11.42
N ALA A 102 4.04 -1.12 -12.22
CA ALA A 102 4.73 -1.31 -13.49
C ALA A 102 4.49 -0.19 -14.50
N LEU A 103 3.33 0.48 -14.41
CA LEU A 103 2.94 1.54 -15.33
C LEU A 103 3.50 2.91 -14.94
N ILE A 104 3.88 3.11 -13.67
CA ILE A 104 4.34 4.39 -13.14
C ILE A 104 5.43 5.05 -14.00
N PRO A 105 6.50 4.35 -14.45
CA PRO A 105 7.55 4.98 -15.26
C PRO A 105 7.04 5.65 -16.53
N PHE A 106 5.99 5.09 -17.14
CA PHE A 106 5.42 5.60 -18.38
C PHE A 106 4.52 6.83 -18.19
N PHE A 107 4.04 7.07 -16.96
CA PHE A 107 3.14 8.20 -16.65
C PHE A 107 3.78 9.29 -15.78
N SER A 108 4.89 9.00 -15.09
CA SER A 108 5.47 9.91 -14.10
C SER A 108 6.24 11.11 -14.67
N HIS A 109 6.56 11.13 -15.97
CA HIS A 109 7.29 12.20 -16.70
C HIS A 109 8.46 12.85 -15.92
N THR A 110 9.12 12.10 -15.04
CA THR A 110 10.19 12.64 -14.19
C THR A 110 11.53 12.63 -14.91
N SER A 111 12.36 13.62 -14.62
CA SER A 111 13.78 13.62 -14.99
C SER A 111 14.61 12.63 -14.16
N HIS A 112 14.13 12.20 -12.98
CA HIS A 112 14.81 11.28 -12.08
C HIS A 112 14.21 9.87 -12.11
N LEU A 113 14.44 9.14 -13.19
CA LEU A 113 13.83 7.82 -13.45
C LEU A 113 14.13 6.74 -12.39
N TRP A 114 15.31 6.79 -11.77
CA TRP A 114 15.70 5.86 -10.69
C TRP A 114 15.07 6.18 -9.34
N ALA A 115 14.55 7.40 -9.15
CA ALA A 115 13.81 7.72 -7.94
C ALA A 115 12.48 6.94 -7.87
N ILE A 116 11.97 6.45 -9.00
CA ILE A 116 10.75 5.63 -9.09
C ILE A 116 10.90 4.31 -8.32
N PRO A 117 11.79 3.37 -8.70
CA PRO A 117 11.92 2.10 -7.99
C PRO A 117 12.30 2.29 -6.52
N ILE A 118 13.15 3.28 -6.20
CA ILE A 118 13.56 3.57 -4.82
C ILE A 118 12.36 4.01 -3.97
N SER A 119 11.56 4.94 -4.48
CA SER A 119 10.40 5.48 -3.76
C SER A 119 9.29 4.44 -3.58
N VAL A 120 9.05 3.60 -4.61
CA VAL A 120 8.15 2.44 -4.52
C VAL A 120 8.62 1.47 -3.43
N CYS A 121 9.92 1.16 -3.42
CA CYS A 121 10.50 0.26 -2.43
C CYS A 121 10.36 0.82 -1.02
N ALA A 122 10.72 2.08 -0.81
CA ALA A 122 10.59 2.79 0.46
C ALA A 122 9.13 2.83 0.95
N ALA A 123 8.17 3.09 0.05
CA ALA A 123 6.75 3.12 0.39
C ALA A 123 6.24 1.73 0.80
N LEU A 124 6.53 0.69 0.03
CA LEU A 124 6.04 -0.67 0.35
C LEU A 124 6.68 -1.22 1.64
N VAL A 125 7.96 -0.95 1.87
CA VAL A 125 8.64 -1.29 3.12
C VAL A 125 8.06 -0.50 4.29
N GLY A 126 7.83 0.81 4.12
CA GLY A 126 7.23 1.65 5.15
C GLY A 126 5.82 1.21 5.52
N LEU A 127 5.01 0.83 4.53
CA LEU A 127 3.66 0.31 4.74
C LEU A 127 3.69 -1.04 5.47
N MET A 128 4.58 -1.94 5.06
CA MET A 128 4.78 -3.22 5.74
C MET A 128 5.23 -3.01 7.20
N ALA A 129 6.15 -2.07 7.44
CA ALA A 129 6.57 -1.72 8.79
C ALA A 129 5.42 -1.15 9.63
N ALA A 130 4.57 -0.29 9.07
CA ALA A 130 3.40 0.26 9.75
C ALA A 130 2.40 -0.85 10.13
N LEU A 131 2.18 -1.83 9.24
CA LEU A 131 1.31 -2.98 9.51
C LEU A 131 1.86 -3.90 10.61
N VAL A 132 3.17 -4.20 10.57
CA VAL A 132 3.84 -5.00 11.60
C VAL A 132 3.81 -4.28 12.94
N LEU A 133 4.08 -2.97 12.95
CA LEU A 133 4.03 -2.17 14.17
C LEU A 133 2.62 -2.17 14.76
N ALA A 134 1.58 -2.02 13.93
CA ALA A 134 0.20 -2.10 14.37
C ALA A 134 -0.13 -3.46 14.99
N GLU A 135 0.36 -4.55 14.40
CA GLU A 135 0.16 -5.90 14.94
C GLU A 135 0.90 -6.12 16.26
N VAL A 136 2.13 -5.63 16.40
CA VAL A 136 2.90 -5.68 17.65
C VAL A 136 2.21 -4.85 18.73
N LEU A 137 1.71 -3.67 18.37
CA LEU A 137 0.99 -2.79 19.29
C LEU A 137 -0.32 -3.44 19.74
N GLU A 138 -1.06 -4.06 18.83
CA GLU A 138 -2.29 -4.80 19.12
C GLU A 138 -2.01 -6.02 20.02
N ARG A 139 -0.90 -6.74 19.83
CA ARG A 139 -0.51 -7.85 20.71
C ARG A 139 -0.09 -7.37 22.11
N LYS A 140 0.63 -6.25 22.21
CA LYS A 140 1.09 -5.68 23.50
C LYS A 140 -0.04 -4.98 24.26
N PHE A 141 -0.91 -4.26 23.57
CA PHE A 141 -2.00 -3.46 24.18
C PHE A 141 -3.38 -4.12 24.07
N GLY A 142 -3.57 -5.20 23.31
CA GLY A 142 -4.86 -5.88 23.16
C GLY A 142 -5.43 -6.42 24.47
N HIS A 143 -4.55 -6.77 25.42
CA HIS A 143 -4.96 -7.13 26.77
C HIS A 143 -5.48 -5.91 27.58
N GLN A 144 -4.99 -4.70 27.32
CA GLN A 144 -5.42 -3.48 28.01
C GLN A 144 -6.63 -2.83 27.34
N LEU A 145 -6.70 -2.88 26.00
CA LEU A 145 -7.77 -2.25 25.22
C LEU A 145 -9.09 -3.05 25.30
N SER A 146 -9.02 -4.38 25.37
CA SER A 146 -10.21 -5.22 25.60
C SER A 146 -10.82 -4.98 26.99
N VAL A 147 -10.01 -4.66 27.99
CA VAL A 147 -10.47 -4.27 29.33
C VAL A 147 -11.10 -2.88 29.32
N MET A 148 -10.54 -1.95 28.53
CA MET A 148 -11.05 -0.57 28.44
C MET A 148 -12.38 -0.46 27.68
N PHE A 149 -12.60 -1.26 26.62
CA PHE A 149 -13.86 -1.25 25.85
C PHE A 149 -14.95 -2.21 26.37
N ARG A 150 -14.62 -3.17 27.23
CA ARG A 150 -15.62 -4.06 27.87
C ARG A 150 -16.39 -3.38 29.00
N ASN A 151 -15.96 -2.20 29.44
CA ASN A 151 -16.55 -1.50 30.58
C ASN A 151 -17.54 -0.39 30.23
N LYS A 152 -18.18 -0.45 29.05
CA LYS A 152 -19.41 0.31 28.83
C LYS A 152 -20.59 -0.59 29.24
N PRO A 153 -21.13 -0.48 30.48
CA PRO A 153 -22.37 -1.14 30.79
C PRO A 153 -23.43 -0.63 29.81
N ALA A 154 -24.10 -1.56 29.15
CA ALA A 154 -25.37 -1.28 28.49
C ALA A 154 -26.31 -0.76 29.57
N ALA A 155 -26.48 0.57 29.64
CA ALA A 155 -27.50 1.19 30.46
C ALA A 155 -28.85 0.85 29.83
N VAL A 156 -29.38 -0.28 30.27
CA VAL A 156 -30.79 -0.62 30.50
C VAL A 156 -31.77 0.38 29.88
N GLU A 157 -32.13 0.11 28.62
CA GLU A 157 -33.38 0.60 28.02
C GLU A 157 -34.50 -0.35 28.47
N SER A 158 -35.04 -0.10 29.65
CA SER A 158 -36.25 -0.75 30.15
C SER A 158 -36.97 0.21 31.09
N ARG A 159 -37.77 1.11 30.52
CA ARG A 159 -38.92 1.72 31.18
C ARG A 159 -39.79 2.46 30.17
N ASP A 160 -40.56 1.69 29.42
CA ASP A 160 -41.87 2.10 28.91
C ASP A 160 -42.83 0.93 29.13
N ILE A 161 -43.20 0.73 30.40
CA ILE A 161 -44.47 0.09 30.73
C ILE A 161 -45.48 1.23 30.67
N ALA A 162 -46.14 1.35 29.51
CA ALA A 162 -47.28 2.21 29.35
C ALA A 162 -48.41 1.70 30.25
N SER A 163 -48.80 2.59 31.15
CA SER A 163 -50.09 2.73 31.83
C SER A 163 -51.29 2.67 30.89
#